data_AF-A0A7D9M8R7-F1
#
_entry.id   AF-A0A7D9M8R7-F1
#
_cell.length_a   1.000
_cell.length_b   1.000
_cell.length_c   1.000
_cell.angle_alpha   90.00
_cell.angle_beta   90.00
_cell.angle_gamma   90.00
#
_symmetry.space_group_name_H-M   'P 1'
#
loop_
_entity.id
_entity.type
_entity.pdbx_description
1 polymer ?
#
loop_
_entity_poly.entity_id
_entity_poly.type
_entity_poly.pdbx_seq_one_letter_code
_entity_poly.pdbx_strand_id
1 'polypeptide(L)'
;MATALDLSGLGNFDPHSDPTTLSVRWKEWLRRYERFLVAMDIKDDTRKRALLLYAAGNEVEKIFATLSEVGEEKDYKKAVEKLNEYFLPKKNVLLETHKFRQLKQITEETIDQYCTRLRQQAIICEFSNSENEIKIQLVEGCLSSRVRRKAIQDDLSLANILAYARSLEITDKAVKTLEEDCGHLAPSLSAVNAIHNQQDKS
;
A
#
# COMPACT_ATOMS: atom_id res chain seq x y z
N MET A 1 21.35 37.76 4.97
CA MET A 1 20.45 37.89 3.80
C MET A 1 19.26 36.99 4.04
N ALA A 2 18.04 37.52 4.00
CA ALA A 2 16.83 36.69 4.10
C ALA A 2 16.65 35.94 2.77
N THR A 3 16.80 34.62 2.79
CA THR A 3 16.42 33.77 1.66
C THR A 3 14.92 33.94 1.42
N ALA A 4 14.55 34.32 0.20
CA ALA A 4 13.14 34.38 -0.18
C ALA A 4 12.52 32.98 -0.03
N LEU A 5 11.37 32.90 0.63
CA LEU A 5 10.61 31.66 0.75
C LEU A 5 10.03 31.32 -0.62
N ASP A 6 10.62 30.35 -1.31
CA ASP A 6 10.08 29.80 -2.54
C ASP A 6 9.00 28.76 -2.21
N LEU A 7 7.75 29.13 -2.47
CA LEU A 7 6.58 28.28 -2.27
C LEU A 7 6.18 27.51 -3.55
N SER A 8 6.89 27.69 -4.67
CA SER A 8 6.53 27.11 -5.96
C SER A 8 6.48 25.58 -5.95
N GLY A 9 7.30 24.94 -5.11
CA GLY A 9 7.34 23.48 -4.94
C GLY A 9 6.16 22.89 -4.15
N LEU A 10 5.36 23.70 -3.46
CA LEU A 10 4.26 23.22 -2.63
C LEU A 10 2.95 23.03 -3.44
N GLY A 11 2.69 23.94 -4.39
CA GLY A 11 1.44 24.03 -5.15
C GLY A 11 0.22 24.36 -4.25
N ASN A 12 -0.78 25.03 -4.80
CA ASN A 12 -2.04 25.26 -4.06
C ASN A 12 -2.85 23.98 -3.95
N PHE A 13 -3.64 23.85 -2.89
CA PHE A 13 -4.58 22.74 -2.73
C PHE A 13 -5.94 23.10 -3.35
N ASP A 14 -6.43 22.27 -4.28
CA ASP A 14 -7.76 22.41 -4.87
C ASP A 14 -8.78 21.50 -4.14
N PRO A 15 -9.67 22.05 -3.30
CA PRO A 15 -10.67 21.27 -2.58
C PRO A 15 -11.83 20.79 -3.46
N HIS A 16 -11.99 21.31 -4.68
CA HIS A 16 -13.16 21.05 -5.54
C HIS A 16 -12.91 20.02 -6.65
N SER A 17 -11.69 19.54 -6.83
CA SER A 17 -11.36 18.70 -7.99
C SER A 17 -12.09 17.34 -8.03
N ASP A 18 -11.87 16.47 -7.05
CA ASP A 18 -12.47 15.14 -6.94
C ASP A 18 -12.76 14.83 -5.46
N PRO A 19 -14.05 14.68 -5.07
CA PRO A 19 -14.46 14.35 -3.70
C PRO A 19 -13.97 12.99 -3.22
N THR A 20 -13.79 12.00 -4.11
CA THR A 20 -13.40 10.63 -3.73
C THR A 20 -11.95 10.53 -3.29
N THR A 21 -11.10 11.41 -3.81
CA THR A 21 -9.67 11.50 -3.49
C THR A 21 -9.32 12.68 -2.58
N LEU A 22 -10.30 13.52 -2.21
CA LEU A 22 -10.10 14.74 -1.41
C LEU A 22 -9.25 14.51 -0.16
N SER A 23 -9.61 13.48 0.63
CA SER A 23 -8.92 13.14 1.87
C SER A 23 -7.46 12.71 1.66
N VAL A 24 -7.18 11.99 0.58
CA VAL A 24 -5.84 11.51 0.23
C VAL A 24 -4.99 12.68 -0.24
N ARG A 25 -5.50 13.50 -1.17
CA ARG A 25 -4.82 14.68 -1.69
C ARG A 25 -4.49 15.67 -0.57
N TRP A 26 -5.43 15.89 0.36
CA TRP A 26 -5.20 16.77 1.51
C TRP A 26 -4.05 16.27 2.39
N LYS A 27 -4.04 14.97 2.71
CA LYS A 27 -2.95 14.35 3.50
C LYS A 27 -1.59 14.48 2.81
N GLU A 28 -1.53 14.21 1.52
CA GLU A 28 -0.29 14.32 0.76
C GLU A 28 0.22 15.76 0.71
N TRP A 29 -0.68 16.71 0.48
CA TRP A 29 -0.36 18.14 0.48
C TRP A 29 0.13 18.61 1.85
N LEU A 30 -0.60 18.30 2.92
CA LEU A 30 -0.23 18.67 4.29
C LEU A 30 1.12 18.06 4.69
N ARG A 31 1.39 16.80 4.31
CA ARG A 31 2.68 16.15 4.55
C ARG A 31 3.83 16.86 3.82
N ARG A 32 3.62 17.34 2.60
CA ARG A 32 4.62 18.15 1.86
C ARG A 32 4.83 19.49 2.56
N TYR A 33 3.77 20.12 3.04
CA TYR A 33 3.81 21.37 3.80
C TYR A 33 4.62 21.23 5.10
N GLU A 34 4.37 20.19 5.89
CA GLU A 34 5.13 19.93 7.12
C GLU A 34 6.61 19.70 6.84
N ARG A 35 6.95 18.99 5.75
CA ARG A 35 8.35 18.83 5.32
C ARG A 35 8.99 20.15 4.91
N PHE A 36 8.24 21.01 4.23
CA PHE A 36 8.70 22.35 3.86
C PHE A 36 9.01 23.19 5.12
N LEU A 37 8.15 23.16 6.13
CA LEU A 37 8.39 23.85 7.40
C LEU A 37 9.68 23.40 8.07
N VAL A 38 9.94 22.09 8.08
CA VAL A 38 11.19 21.52 8.62
C VAL A 38 12.40 21.94 7.79
N ALA A 39 12.31 21.85 6.45
CA ALA A 39 13.40 22.22 5.56
C ALA A 39 13.80 23.70 5.67
N MET A 40 12.83 24.59 5.93
CA MET A 40 13.04 26.03 6.08
C MET A 40 13.31 26.48 7.53
N ASP A 41 13.45 25.53 8.47
CA ASP A 41 13.61 25.78 9.92
C ASP A 41 12.53 26.70 10.52
N ILE A 42 11.29 26.60 10.05
CA ILE A 42 10.17 27.42 10.55
C ILE A 42 9.58 26.75 11.80
N LYS A 43 9.91 27.31 12.96
CA LYS A 43 9.51 26.77 14.27
C LYS A 43 8.34 27.49 14.93
N ASP A 44 8.19 28.79 14.67
CA ASP A 44 7.15 29.63 15.26
C ASP A 44 5.75 29.24 14.75
N ASP A 45 4.83 28.95 15.68
CA ASP A 45 3.51 28.43 15.33
C ASP A 45 2.61 29.49 14.67
N THR A 46 2.74 30.77 15.03
CA THR A 46 2.03 31.86 14.34
C THR A 46 2.43 31.90 12.86
N ARG A 47 3.75 31.84 12.58
CA ARG A 47 4.27 31.80 11.22
C ARG A 47 3.84 30.54 10.47
N LYS A 48 3.81 29.37 11.13
CA LYS A 48 3.30 28.12 10.52
C LYS A 48 1.82 28.23 10.18
N ARG A 49 1.00 28.85 11.03
CA ARG A 49 -0.43 29.02 10.74
C ARG A 49 -0.63 29.99 9.55
N ALA A 50 0.07 31.12 9.55
CA ALA A 50 -0.02 32.08 8.45
C ALA A 50 0.41 31.45 7.11
N LEU A 51 1.53 30.73 7.10
CA LEU A 51 2.02 30.05 5.89
C LEU A 51 1.10 28.91 5.45
N LEU A 52 0.43 28.22 6.37
CA LEU A 52 -0.50 27.15 6.03
C LEU A 52 -1.67 27.71 5.22
N LEU A 53 -2.31 28.77 5.73
CA LEU A 53 -3.47 29.38 5.08
C LEU A 53 -3.08 30.05 3.75
N TYR A 54 -1.92 30.70 3.70
CA TYR A 54 -1.41 31.33 2.49
C TYR A 54 -1.05 30.30 1.40
N ALA A 55 -0.26 29.29 1.75
CA ALA A 55 0.26 28.32 0.78
C ALA A 55 -0.79 27.29 0.34
N ALA A 56 -1.77 26.97 1.19
CA ALA A 56 -2.89 26.12 0.80
C ALA A 56 -3.76 26.76 -0.28
N GLY A 57 -3.80 28.09 -0.32
CA GLY A 57 -4.49 28.88 -1.34
C GLY A 57 -5.86 29.38 -0.90
N ASN A 58 -6.39 30.33 -1.69
CA ASN A 58 -7.57 31.12 -1.36
C ASN A 58 -8.83 30.27 -1.04
N GLU A 59 -9.05 29.16 -1.73
CA GLU A 59 -10.23 28.31 -1.46
C GLU A 59 -10.15 27.63 -0.09
N VAL A 60 -8.95 27.20 0.32
CA VAL A 60 -8.74 26.64 1.66
C VAL A 60 -8.89 27.73 2.73
N GLU A 61 -8.42 28.94 2.47
CA GLU A 61 -8.59 30.08 3.38
C GLU A 61 -10.07 30.45 3.57
N LYS A 62 -10.85 30.49 2.49
CA LYS A 62 -12.32 30.68 2.55
C LYS A 62 -12.99 29.59 3.36
N ILE A 63 -12.65 28.32 3.14
CA ILE A 63 -13.17 27.19 3.92
C ILE A 63 -12.83 27.38 5.39
N PHE A 64 -11.57 27.69 5.70
CA PHE A 64 -11.10 27.90 7.06
C PHE A 64 -11.87 29.01 7.79
N ALA A 65 -12.19 30.11 7.11
CA ALA A 65 -12.98 31.22 7.65
C ALA A 65 -14.42 30.82 8.03
N THR A 66 -14.94 29.70 7.50
CA THR A 66 -16.26 29.16 7.87
C THR A 66 -16.22 28.23 9.08
N LEU A 67 -15.04 27.79 9.51
CA LEU A 67 -14.89 26.82 10.61
C LEU A 67 -15.00 27.53 11.97
N SER A 68 -15.68 26.89 12.92
CA SER A 68 -15.71 27.32 14.32
C SER A 68 -14.53 26.77 15.11
N GLU A 69 -14.19 27.44 16.22
CA GLU A 69 -13.18 26.97 17.19
C GLU A 69 -11.78 26.72 16.58
N VAL A 70 -11.36 27.61 15.68
CA VAL A 70 -10.06 27.52 14.98
C VAL A 70 -8.85 27.95 15.84
N GLY A 71 -9.06 28.31 17.10
CA GLY A 71 -8.02 28.79 18.02
C GLY A 71 -7.47 30.18 17.68
N GLU A 72 -6.55 30.67 18.50
CA GLU A 72 -5.82 31.94 18.34
C GLU A 72 -4.72 31.83 17.27
N GLU A 73 -4.18 32.95 16.81
CA GLU A 73 -3.14 32.98 15.75
C GLU A 73 -1.93 32.07 15.99
N LYS A 74 -1.57 31.85 17.27
CA LYS A 74 -0.48 30.94 17.68
C LYS A 74 -0.85 29.45 17.65
N ASP A 75 -2.13 29.11 17.47
CA ASP A 75 -2.64 27.74 17.56
C ASP A 75 -2.57 26.99 16.22
N TYR A 76 -1.35 26.82 15.69
CA TYR A 76 -1.13 26.09 14.44
C TYR A 76 -1.75 24.69 14.45
N LYS A 77 -1.56 23.94 15.55
CA LYS A 77 -2.11 22.59 15.69
C LYS A 77 -3.63 22.58 15.60
N LYS A 78 -4.31 23.59 16.17
CA LYS A 78 -5.77 23.69 16.14
C LYS A 78 -6.27 23.99 14.73
N ALA A 79 -5.57 24.85 14.00
CA ALA A 79 -5.87 25.14 12.61
C ALA A 79 -5.76 23.87 11.73
N VAL A 80 -4.68 23.09 11.90
CA VAL A 80 -4.51 21.81 11.19
C VAL A 80 -5.59 20.80 11.56
N GLU A 81 -5.95 20.68 12.84
CA GLU A 81 -7.03 19.82 13.31
C GLU A 81 -8.37 20.14 12.62
N LYS A 82 -8.75 21.41 12.56
CA LYS A 82 -10.01 21.85 11.94
C LYS A 82 -10.04 21.64 10.42
N LEU A 83 -8.93 21.91 9.74
CA LEU A 83 -8.83 21.61 8.30
C LEU A 83 -8.87 20.10 8.03
N ASN A 84 -8.25 19.30 8.90
CA ASN A 84 -8.35 17.84 8.85
C ASN A 84 -9.80 17.38 9.06
N GLU A 85 -10.53 17.89 10.05
CA GLU A 85 -11.95 17.55 10.27
C GLU A 85 -12.81 17.85 9.03
N TYR A 86 -12.52 18.93 8.31
CA TYR A 86 -13.25 19.32 7.10
C TYR A 86 -12.87 18.45 5.88
N PHE A 87 -11.58 18.30 5.59
CA PHE A 87 -11.10 17.63 4.37
C PHE A 87 -10.97 16.11 4.50
N LEU A 88 -10.99 15.58 5.72
CA LEU A 88 -11.10 14.16 6.00
C LEU A 88 -12.55 13.89 6.37
N PRO A 89 -13.48 13.70 5.40
CA PRO A 89 -14.79 13.18 5.74
C PRO A 89 -14.60 11.94 6.61
N LYS A 90 -15.40 11.81 7.68
CA LYS A 90 -15.34 10.68 8.61
C LYS A 90 -15.16 9.41 7.80
N LYS A 91 -13.94 8.86 7.79
CA LYS A 91 -13.65 7.63 7.07
C LYS A 91 -14.67 6.62 7.58
N ASN A 92 -15.39 6.01 6.65
CA ASN A 92 -16.22 4.89 7.03
C ASN A 92 -15.27 3.72 7.29
N VAL A 93 -14.75 3.63 8.52
CA VAL A 93 -13.81 2.58 8.96
C VAL A 93 -14.40 1.21 8.65
N LEU A 94 -15.73 1.05 8.76
CA LEU A 94 -16.42 -0.17 8.39
C LEU A 94 -16.29 -0.48 6.89
N LEU A 95 -16.45 0.52 6.01
CA LEU A 95 -16.25 0.36 4.57
C LEU A 95 -14.80 -0.02 4.23
N GLU A 96 -13.83 0.66 4.82
CA GLU A 96 -12.40 0.38 4.54
C GLU A 96 -11.97 -0.98 5.08
N THR A 97 -12.49 -1.38 6.25
CA THR A 97 -12.34 -2.73 6.80
C THR A 97 -13.01 -3.76 5.89
N HIS A 98 -14.19 -3.48 5.37
CA HIS A 98 -14.86 -4.36 4.41
C HIS A 98 -13.99 -4.55 3.15
N LYS A 99 -13.46 -3.48 2.55
CA LYS A 99 -12.52 -3.56 1.43
C LYS A 99 -11.30 -4.40 1.77
N PHE A 100 -10.72 -4.22 2.96
CA PHE A 100 -9.58 -5.03 3.44
C PHE A 100 -9.93 -6.52 3.49
N ARG A 101 -11.09 -6.89 4.05
CA ARG A 101 -11.54 -8.29 4.13
C ARG A 101 -11.82 -8.93 2.76
N GLN A 102 -12.13 -8.12 1.76
CA GLN A 102 -12.32 -8.59 0.38
C GLN A 102 -11.01 -8.78 -0.39
N LEU A 103 -9.86 -8.31 0.12
CA LEU A 103 -8.58 -8.52 -0.54
C LEU A 103 -8.18 -10.00 -0.50
N LYS A 104 -8.02 -10.61 -1.67
CA LYS A 104 -7.48 -11.95 -1.90
C LYS A 104 -6.29 -11.86 -2.86
N GLN A 105 -5.35 -12.79 -2.75
CA GLN A 105 -4.22 -12.90 -3.68
C GLN A 105 -4.78 -13.22 -5.08
N ILE A 106 -4.37 -12.45 -6.09
CA ILE A 106 -4.79 -12.70 -7.48
C ILE A 106 -3.83 -13.67 -8.17
N THR A 107 -4.26 -14.28 -9.27
CA THR A 107 -3.41 -15.19 -10.07
C THR A 107 -2.15 -14.46 -10.53
N GLU A 108 -1.00 -15.15 -10.51
CA GLU A 108 0.33 -14.61 -10.83
C GLU A 108 0.87 -13.51 -9.89
N GLU A 109 0.11 -13.09 -8.88
CA GLU A 109 0.61 -12.18 -7.85
C GLU A 109 1.45 -12.94 -6.84
N THR A 110 2.67 -12.45 -6.58
CA THR A 110 3.53 -12.99 -5.51
C THR A 110 2.97 -12.67 -4.13
N ILE A 111 3.34 -13.46 -3.13
CA ILE A 111 2.93 -13.24 -1.74
C ILE A 111 3.35 -11.86 -1.22
N ASP A 112 4.48 -11.33 -1.69
CA ASP A 112 4.98 -10.01 -1.31
C ASP A 112 4.15 -8.87 -1.90
N GLN A 113 3.74 -8.99 -3.16
CA GLN A 113 2.83 -8.04 -3.80
C GLN A 113 1.47 -8.03 -3.10
N TYR A 114 0.94 -9.21 -2.79
CA TYR A 114 -0.31 -9.34 -2.03
C TYR A 114 -0.19 -8.71 -0.63
N CYS A 115 0.89 -9.01 0.11
CA CYS A 115 1.15 -8.41 1.41
C CYS A 115 1.29 -6.89 1.34
N THR A 116 1.89 -6.36 0.26
CA THR A 116 2.01 -4.92 0.04
C THR A 116 0.64 -4.25 -0.08
N ARG A 117 -0.29 -4.84 -0.86
CA ARG A 117 -1.67 -4.33 -0.95
C ARG A 117 -2.41 -4.39 0.38
N LEU A 118 -2.24 -5.48 1.14
CA LEU A 118 -2.80 -5.59 2.49
C LEU A 118 -2.27 -4.48 3.41
N ARG A 119 -0.96 -4.22 3.40
CA ARG A 119 -0.33 -3.14 4.17
C ARG A 119 -0.87 -1.76 3.77
N GLN A 120 -1.02 -1.51 2.48
CA GLN A 120 -1.57 -0.25 1.97
C GLN A 120 -3.01 -0.02 2.46
N GLN A 121 -3.86 -1.04 2.37
CA GLN A 121 -5.25 -0.93 2.84
C GLN A 121 -5.34 -0.85 4.37
N ALA A 122 -4.50 -1.59 5.11
CA ALA A 122 -4.48 -1.59 6.58
C ALA A 122 -4.16 -0.20 7.18
N ILE A 123 -3.36 0.62 6.50
CA ILE A 123 -3.10 2.03 6.89
C ILE A 123 -4.41 2.85 6.93
N ILE A 124 -5.37 2.49 6.10
CA ILE A 124 -6.64 3.21 5.97
C ILE A 124 -7.64 2.73 7.03
N CYS A 125 -7.61 1.45 7.40
CA CYS A 125 -8.55 0.78 8.31
C CYS A 125 -8.40 1.12 9.80
N GLU A 126 -7.34 1.84 10.20
CA GLU A 126 -7.15 2.29 11.60
C GLU A 126 -7.15 1.12 12.62
N PHE A 127 -6.62 -0.03 12.21
CA PHE A 127 -6.49 -1.20 13.08
C PHE A 127 -5.55 -0.93 14.26
N SER A 128 -5.93 -1.35 15.46
CA SER A 128 -5.08 -1.29 16.66
C SER A 128 -3.85 -2.19 16.55
N ASN A 129 -3.98 -3.32 15.85
CA ASN A 129 -2.88 -4.22 15.53
C ASN A 129 -2.94 -4.61 14.04
N SER A 130 -2.42 -3.73 13.19
CA SER A 130 -2.39 -3.95 11.73
C SER A 130 -1.62 -5.19 11.33
N GLU A 131 -0.54 -5.55 12.04
CA GLU A 131 0.25 -6.74 11.73
C GLU A 131 -0.54 -8.03 11.92
N ASN A 132 -1.30 -8.14 13.00
CA ASN A 132 -2.18 -9.29 13.23
C ASN A 132 -3.30 -9.36 12.20
N GLU A 133 -3.87 -8.21 11.81
CA GLU A 133 -4.92 -8.18 10.79
C GLU A 133 -4.41 -8.59 9.41
N ILE A 134 -3.20 -8.15 9.04
CA ILE A 134 -2.52 -8.58 7.83
C ILE A 134 -2.20 -10.08 7.89
N LYS A 135 -1.74 -10.60 9.03
CA LYS A 135 -1.49 -12.04 9.23
C LYS A 135 -2.75 -12.85 8.91
N ILE A 136 -3.86 -12.52 9.56
CA ILE A 136 -5.14 -13.24 9.40
C ILE A 136 -5.61 -13.16 7.95
N GLN A 137 -5.66 -11.96 7.37
CA GLN A 137 -6.14 -11.77 6.01
C GLN A 137 -5.25 -12.47 4.97
N LEU A 138 -3.93 -12.45 5.16
CA LEU A 138 -2.98 -13.12 4.27
C LEU A 138 -3.18 -14.63 4.26
N VAL A 139 -3.39 -15.25 5.43
CA VAL A 139 -3.69 -16.69 5.54
C VAL A 139 -5.03 -17.04 4.90
N GLU A 140 -6.05 -16.20 5.11
CA GLU A 140 -7.39 -16.41 4.56
C GLU A 140 -7.43 -16.23 3.04
N GLY A 141 -6.63 -15.30 2.51
CA GLY A 141 -6.67 -14.87 1.12
C GLY A 141 -5.56 -15.36 0.21
N CYS A 142 -4.54 -16.05 0.72
CA CYS A 142 -3.48 -16.61 -0.12
C CYS A 142 -3.99 -17.78 -0.97
N LEU A 143 -3.47 -17.91 -2.20
CA LEU A 143 -3.79 -18.99 -3.14
C LEU A 143 -3.19 -20.33 -2.70
N SER A 144 -2.00 -20.31 -2.10
CA SER A 144 -1.31 -21.54 -1.68
C SER A 144 -1.92 -22.15 -0.44
N SER A 145 -2.60 -23.28 -0.61
CA SER A 145 -3.12 -24.10 0.50
C SER A 145 -2.01 -24.63 1.41
N ARG A 146 -0.79 -24.81 0.88
CA ARG A 146 0.40 -25.21 1.65
C ARG A 146 0.85 -24.12 2.60
N VAL A 147 0.88 -22.86 2.15
CA VAL A 147 1.17 -21.70 3.00
C VAL A 147 0.12 -21.59 4.10
N ARG A 148 -1.17 -21.63 3.73
CA ARG A 148 -2.28 -21.56 4.69
C ARG A 148 -2.20 -22.64 5.77
N ARG A 149 -1.99 -23.90 5.37
CA ARG A 149 -1.89 -25.04 6.29
C ARG A 149 -0.72 -24.86 7.25
N LYS A 150 0.46 -24.52 6.74
CA LYS A 150 1.67 -24.35 7.56
C LYS A 150 1.53 -23.20 8.55
N ALA A 151 0.95 -22.08 8.11
CA ALA A 151 0.70 -20.91 8.96
C ALA A 151 -0.24 -21.24 10.13
N ILE A 152 -1.32 -21.97 9.88
CA ILE A 152 -2.31 -22.36 10.91
C ILE A 152 -1.72 -23.39 11.86
N GLN A 153 -1.01 -24.39 11.35
CA GLN A 153 -0.47 -25.48 12.16
C GLN A 153 0.55 -25.00 13.19
N ASP A 154 1.42 -24.06 12.82
CA ASP A 154 2.54 -23.62 13.66
C ASP A 154 2.32 -22.24 14.31
N ASP A 155 1.14 -21.62 14.11
CA ASP A 155 0.85 -20.21 14.46
C ASP A 155 2.00 -19.26 14.09
N LEU A 156 2.37 -19.27 12.81
CA LEU A 156 3.51 -18.51 12.34
C LEU A 156 3.27 -16.99 12.44
N SER A 157 4.32 -16.23 12.77
CA SER A 157 4.33 -14.78 12.61
C SER A 157 4.19 -14.39 11.12
N LEU A 158 3.72 -13.17 10.85
CA LEU A 158 3.61 -12.66 9.47
C LEU A 158 4.95 -12.78 8.71
N ALA A 159 6.06 -12.45 9.36
CA ALA A 159 7.40 -12.57 8.78
C ALA A 159 7.74 -14.03 8.40
N ASN A 160 7.42 -14.99 9.26
CA ASN A 160 7.69 -16.41 8.99
C ASN A 160 6.79 -16.97 7.88
N ILE A 161 5.53 -16.52 7.80
CA ILE A 161 4.63 -16.89 6.69
C ILE A 161 5.19 -16.40 5.36
N LEU A 162 5.62 -15.13 5.30
CA LEU A 162 6.21 -14.55 4.09
C LEU A 162 7.50 -15.28 3.68
N ALA A 163 8.39 -15.58 4.62
CA ALA A 163 9.62 -16.32 4.34
C ALA A 163 9.33 -17.72 3.77
N TYR A 164 8.39 -18.45 4.37
CA TYR A 164 7.98 -19.77 3.88
C TYR A 164 7.33 -19.70 2.50
N ALA A 165 6.43 -18.75 2.28
CA ALA A 165 5.75 -18.56 1.01
C ALA A 165 6.74 -18.21 -0.12
N ARG A 166 7.71 -17.31 0.12
CA ARG A 166 8.79 -17.00 -0.85
C ARG A 166 9.60 -18.24 -1.21
N SER A 167 9.96 -19.06 -0.21
CA SER A 167 10.70 -20.30 -0.45
C SER A 167 9.91 -21.27 -1.34
N LEU A 168 8.59 -21.36 -1.16
CA LEU A 168 7.73 -22.16 -2.01
C LEU A 168 7.62 -21.60 -3.42
N GLU A 169 7.42 -20.29 -3.59
CA GLU A 169 7.36 -19.65 -4.90
C GLU A 169 8.65 -19.87 -5.72
N ILE A 170 9.82 -19.80 -5.07
CA ILE A 170 11.12 -20.08 -5.71
C ILE A 170 11.19 -21.56 -6.12
N THR A 171 10.80 -22.47 -5.23
CA THR A 171 10.86 -23.92 -5.49
C THR A 171 9.90 -24.32 -6.61
N ASP A 172 8.67 -23.82 -6.59
CA ASP A 172 7.65 -24.14 -7.59
C ASP A 172 8.04 -23.60 -8.96
N LYS A 173 8.70 -22.43 -9.04
CA LYS A 173 9.28 -21.91 -10.29
C LYS A 173 10.41 -22.80 -10.80
N ALA A 174 11.36 -23.18 -9.93
CA ALA A 174 12.47 -24.05 -10.30
C ALA A 174 12.00 -25.43 -10.78
N VAL A 175 11.01 -26.03 -10.11
CA VAL A 175 10.43 -27.32 -10.52
C VAL A 175 9.77 -27.22 -11.89
N LYS A 176 8.99 -26.16 -12.15
CA LYS A 176 8.38 -25.93 -13.48
C LYS A 176 9.44 -25.85 -14.59
N THR A 177 10.52 -25.08 -14.37
CA THR A 177 11.62 -24.99 -15.35
C THR A 177 12.27 -26.35 -15.60
N LEU A 178 12.52 -27.15 -14.55
CA LEU A 178 13.08 -28.50 -14.71
C LEU A 178 12.15 -29.44 -15.49
N GLU A 179 10.84 -29.37 -15.25
CA GLU A 179 9.85 -30.18 -15.96
C GLU A 179 9.75 -29.78 -17.44
N GLU A 180 9.84 -28.48 -17.74
CA GLU A 180 9.89 -27.96 -19.11
C GLU A 180 11.17 -28.39 -19.84
N ASP A 181 12.33 -28.32 -19.17
CA ASP A 181 13.63 -28.74 -19.71
C ASP A 181 13.67 -30.26 -19.96
N CYS A 182 13.13 -31.07 -19.04
CA CYS A 182 13.01 -32.51 -19.20
C CYS A 182 12.00 -32.91 -20.29
N GLY A 183 10.93 -32.13 -20.46
CA GLY A 183 9.92 -32.33 -21.49
C GLY A 183 10.46 -32.20 -22.92
N HIS A 184 11.52 -31.42 -23.11
CA HIS A 184 12.20 -31.27 -24.42
C HIS A 184 13.14 -32.44 -24.77
N LEU A 185 13.47 -33.31 -23.81
CA LEU A 185 14.30 -34.51 -24.03
C LEU A 185 13.50 -35.76 -24.45
N ALA A 186 12.17 -35.65 -24.63
CA ALA A 186 11.33 -36.74 -25.12
C ALA A 186 10.93 -36.57 -26.60
N PRO A 187 11.88 -36.77 -27.53
CA PRO A 187 11.53 -37.60 -28.69
C PRO A 187 12.69 -38.54 -29.06
N SER A 188 12.63 -39.82 -28.68
CA SER A 188 13.24 -40.93 -29.48
C SER A 188 12.91 -42.36 -29.02
N LEU A 189 11.95 -42.60 -28.12
CA LEU A 189 11.51 -43.98 -27.84
C LEU A 189 10.81 -44.66 -29.04
N SER A 190 10.43 -43.92 -30.09
CA SER A 190 9.92 -44.50 -31.34
C SER A 190 11.01 -45.00 -32.29
N ALA A 191 12.28 -44.59 -32.13
CA ALA A 191 13.37 -45.01 -33.00
C ALA A 191 13.94 -46.40 -32.62
N VAL A 192 13.86 -46.78 -31.34
CA VAL A 192 14.42 -48.05 -30.85
C VAL A 192 13.53 -49.25 -31.24
N ASN A 193 12.21 -49.08 -31.30
CA ASN A 193 11.28 -50.14 -31.69
C ASN A 193 11.23 -50.42 -33.22
N ALA A 194 11.74 -49.51 -34.05
CA ALA A 194 11.81 -49.72 -35.50
C ALA A 194 12.99 -50.61 -35.92
N ILE A 195 14.07 -50.64 -35.13
CA ILE A 195 15.28 -51.42 -35.44
C ILE A 195 15.10 -52.90 -35.08
N HIS A 196 14.33 -53.21 -34.03
CA HIS A 196 14.10 -54.60 -33.60
C HIS A 196 13.22 -55.40 -34.58
N ASN A 197 12.26 -54.75 -35.26
CA ASN A 197 11.33 -55.41 -36.18
C ASN A 197 11.87 -55.69 -37.59
N GLN A 198 13.12 -55.28 -37.90
CA GLN A 198 13.77 -55.58 -39.18
C GLN A 198 14.78 -56.74 -39.11
N GLN A 199 15.13 -57.23 -37.91
CA GLN A 199 16.06 -58.35 -37.75
C GLN A 199 15.37 -59.73 -37.69
N ASP A 200 14.05 -59.81 -37.55
CA ASP A 200 13.29 -61.07 -37.49
C ASP A 200 12.70 -61.55 -38.83
N LYS A 201 13.11 -60.97 -39.97
CA LYS A 201 12.61 -61.32 -41.31
C LYS A 201 13.69 -61.75 -42.33
N SER A 202 14.80 -62.34 -41.88
CA SER A 202 15.79 -62.91 -42.79
C SER A 202 16.15 -64.35 -42.49
#